data_AF-A0A2E4K4C8-F1
#
_entry.id   AF-A0A2E4K4C8-F1
#
_cell.length_a   1.000
_cell.length_b   1.000
_cell.length_c   1.000
_cell.angle_alpha   90.00
_cell.angle_beta   90.00
_cell.angle_gamma   90.00
#
_symmetry.space_group_name_H-M   'P 1'
#
loop_
_entity.id
_entity.type
_entity.pdbx_description
1 polymer ?
#
loop_
_entity_poly.entity_id
_entity_poly.type
_entity_poly.pdbx_seq_one_letter_code
_entity_poly.pdbx_strand_id
1 'polypeptide(L)'
;MRTRTTFAFALAALMLLPQGVIAHESKEYTFLLREDGSTPSSVEAGILVETDSLFFMNVDDRDGVSHRVQVDADADGSFEGVDDFATQWLNATCEQDANGSKLDEGCVVTELV
;
A
#
# COMPACT_ATOMS: atom_id res chain seq x y z
N MET A 1 37.54 17.08 40.04
CA MET A 1 37.07 17.78 38.82
C MET A 1 37.44 17.01 37.54
N ARG A 2 38.71 16.60 37.34
CA ARG A 2 39.16 15.81 36.17
C ARG A 2 38.38 14.52 35.87
N THR A 3 38.02 13.73 36.90
CA THR A 3 37.26 12.48 36.74
C THR A 3 35.80 12.71 36.34
N ARG A 4 35.20 13.83 36.73
CA ARG A 4 33.82 14.19 36.33
C ARG A 4 33.76 14.65 34.88
N THR A 5 34.76 15.41 34.43
CA THR A 5 34.87 15.82 33.02
C THR A 5 35.15 14.64 32.10
N THR A 6 36.03 13.71 32.46
CA THR A 6 36.27 12.50 31.66
C THR A 6 35.03 11.62 31.56
N PHE A 7 34.26 11.49 32.65
CA PHE A 7 33.00 10.73 32.65
C PHE A 7 31.94 11.38 31.77
N ALA A 8 31.83 12.71 31.80
CA ALA A 8 30.92 13.46 30.94
C ALA A 8 31.29 13.32 29.44
N PHE A 9 32.59 13.39 29.11
CA PHE A 9 33.05 13.18 27.74
C PHE A 9 32.82 11.75 27.25
N ALA A 10 33.04 10.75 28.11
CA ALA A 10 32.76 9.36 27.78
C ALA A 10 31.26 9.10 27.53
N LEU A 11 30.39 9.70 28.34
CA LEU A 11 28.93 9.59 28.16
C LEU A 11 28.46 10.30 26.89
N ALA A 12 28.99 11.49 26.60
CA ALA A 12 28.69 12.22 25.37
C ALA A 12 29.15 11.44 24.12
N ALA A 13 30.33 10.81 24.17
CA ALA A 13 30.83 9.96 23.09
C ALA A 13 29.94 8.72 22.87
N LEU A 14 29.35 8.16 23.92
CA LEU A 14 28.43 7.03 23.83
C LEU A 14 27.11 7.39 23.15
N MET A 15 26.61 8.61 23.33
CA MET A 15 25.40 9.11 22.65
C MET A 15 25.60 9.40 21.15
N LEU A 16 26.85 9.55 20.71
CA LEU A 16 27.22 9.77 19.31
C LEU A 16 27.41 8.47 18.52
N LEU A 17 27.27 7.30 19.16
CA LEU A 17 27.29 6.03 18.46
C LEU A 17 26.05 5.91 17.56
N PRO A 18 26.19 5.46 16.31
CA PRO A 18 25.06 5.24 15.44
C PRO A 18 24.14 4.20 16.07
N GLN A 19 22.90 4.60 16.32
CA GLN A 19 21.86 3.67 16.74
C GLN A 19 21.38 2.96 15.49
N GLY A 20 21.70 1.67 15.37
CA GLY A 20 21.14 0.84 14.31
C GLY A 20 19.63 0.73 14.50
N VAL A 21 18.86 1.34 13.61
CA VAL A 21 17.43 1.08 13.48
C VAL A 21 17.25 -0.10 12.52
N ILE A 22 16.55 -1.14 12.98
CA ILE A 22 16.06 -2.21 12.11
C ILE A 22 14.63 -1.82 11.76
N ALA A 23 14.47 -1.26 10.57
CA ALA A 23 13.16 -1.02 9.98
C ALA A 23 12.67 -2.31 9.30
N HIS A 24 11.35 -2.42 9.13
CA HIS A 24 10.75 -3.41 8.24
C HIS A 24 11.26 -3.19 6.81
N GLU A 25 11.45 -4.28 6.06
CA GLU A 25 11.66 -4.19 4.62
C GLU A 25 10.29 -4.05 3.95
N SER A 26 10.08 -2.93 3.24
CA SER A 26 8.83 -2.64 2.52
C SER A 26 8.42 -3.81 1.62
N LYS A 27 7.16 -4.23 1.72
CA LYS A 27 6.59 -5.30 0.89
C LYS A 27 5.44 -4.80 0.05
N GLU A 28 5.25 -5.44 -1.09
CA GLU A 28 4.07 -5.28 -1.93
C GLU A 28 3.19 -6.54 -1.81
N TYR A 29 1.88 -6.33 -1.64
CA TYR A 29 0.89 -7.39 -1.57
C TYR A 29 -0.08 -7.30 -2.75
N THR A 30 -0.13 -8.35 -3.57
CA THR A 30 -1.04 -8.41 -4.72
C THR A 30 -2.40 -8.97 -4.36
N PHE A 31 -3.46 -8.26 -4.74
CA PHE A 31 -4.85 -8.65 -4.64
C PHE A 31 -5.48 -8.75 -6.03
N LEU A 32 -5.94 -9.95 -6.37
CA LEU A 32 -6.68 -10.22 -7.60
C LEU A 32 -8.17 -10.13 -7.32
N LEU A 33 -8.88 -9.21 -7.97
CA LEU A 33 -10.32 -8.99 -7.81
C LEU A 33 -11.07 -9.86 -8.81
N ARG A 34 -12.00 -10.67 -8.31
CA ARG A 34 -12.76 -11.69 -9.04
C ARG A 34 -14.24 -11.57 -8.69
N GLU A 35 -15.07 -12.34 -9.39
CA GLU A 35 -16.50 -12.43 -9.14
C GLU A 35 -16.85 -12.78 -7.68
N ASP A 36 -16.12 -13.72 -7.08
CA ASP A 36 -16.38 -14.26 -5.75
C ASP A 36 -15.62 -13.53 -4.63
N GLY A 37 -14.95 -12.42 -4.96
CA GLY A 37 -14.16 -11.61 -4.03
C GLY A 37 -12.70 -11.50 -4.46
N SER A 38 -11.81 -11.23 -3.51
CA SER A 38 -10.39 -11.06 -3.79
C SER A 38 -9.56 -12.31 -3.45
N THR A 39 -8.44 -12.47 -4.14
CA THR A 39 -7.37 -13.42 -3.77
C THR A 39 -6.07 -12.66 -3.52
N PRO A 40 -5.52 -12.63 -2.29
CA PRO A 40 -6.11 -13.19 -1.07
C PRO A 40 -7.37 -12.42 -0.65
N SER A 41 -8.16 -12.99 0.27
CA SER A 41 -9.39 -12.34 0.76
C SER A 41 -9.14 -11.29 1.85
N SER A 42 -7.96 -11.33 2.48
CA SER A 42 -7.52 -10.38 3.50
C SER A 42 -6.01 -10.50 3.73
N VAL A 43 -5.44 -9.52 4.42
CA VAL A 43 -4.13 -9.65 5.07
C VAL A 43 -4.35 -9.80 6.57
N GLU A 44 -3.60 -10.69 7.23
CA GLU A 44 -3.69 -10.85 8.68
C GLU A 44 -3.28 -9.58 9.43
N ALA A 45 -3.93 -9.33 10.57
CA ALA A 45 -3.66 -8.17 11.40
C ALA A 45 -2.18 -8.16 11.87
N GLY A 46 -1.53 -7.00 11.73
CA GLY A 46 -0.13 -6.80 12.10
C GLY A 46 0.89 -7.22 11.03
N ILE A 47 0.44 -7.69 9.86
CA ILE A 47 1.32 -7.99 8.72
C ILE A 47 1.57 -6.75 7.86
N LEU A 48 0.52 -5.99 7.53
CA LEU A 48 0.67 -4.70 6.85
C LEU A 48 1.16 -3.67 7.85
N VAL A 49 2.29 -3.04 7.53
CA VAL A 49 2.84 -1.93 8.30
C VAL A 49 3.07 -0.73 7.40
N GLU A 50 3.34 0.42 8.01
CA GLU A 50 3.71 1.62 7.27
C GLU A 50 4.85 1.32 6.29
N THR A 51 4.78 1.89 5.08
CA THR A 51 5.68 1.66 3.92
C THR A 51 5.44 0.40 3.10
N ASP A 52 4.52 -0.49 3.50
CA ASP A 52 4.03 -1.54 2.60
C ASP A 52 3.04 -0.98 1.58
N SER A 53 2.93 -1.64 0.44
CA SER A 53 2.02 -1.28 -0.65
C SER A 53 1.06 -2.41 -1.01
N LEU A 54 -0.11 -2.02 -1.52
CA LEU A 54 -1.13 -2.95 -2.01
C LEU A 54 -1.30 -2.77 -3.51
N PHE A 55 -1.15 -3.87 -4.26
CA PHE A 55 -1.37 -3.89 -5.70
C PHE A 55 -2.67 -4.61 -6.03
N PHE A 56 -3.63 -3.90 -6.60
CA PHE A 56 -4.93 -4.44 -7.00
C PHE A 56 -4.98 -4.65 -8.52
N MET A 57 -5.54 -5.78 -8.96
CA MET A 57 -5.80 -6.07 -10.36
C MET A 57 -7.18 -6.70 -10.52
N ASN A 58 -8.00 -6.13 -11.39
CA ASN A 58 -9.25 -6.78 -11.77
C ASN A 58 -8.97 -7.91 -12.78
N VAL A 59 -9.33 -9.14 -12.42
CA VAL A 59 -9.20 -10.32 -13.27
C VAL A 59 -10.53 -11.04 -13.47
N ASP A 60 -11.64 -10.37 -13.15
CA ASP A 60 -13.00 -10.84 -13.43
C ASP A 60 -13.26 -10.75 -14.94
N ASP A 61 -13.63 -11.85 -15.58
CA ASP A 61 -13.83 -11.94 -17.03
C ASP A 61 -15.28 -11.70 -17.47
N ARG A 62 -16.18 -11.41 -16.53
CA ARG A 62 -17.58 -11.07 -16.82
C ARG A 62 -17.66 -9.74 -17.54
N ASP A 63 -18.42 -9.72 -18.63
CA ASP A 63 -18.57 -8.54 -19.48
C ASP A 63 -19.20 -7.36 -18.71
N GLY A 64 -18.61 -6.18 -18.87
CA GLY A 64 -19.06 -4.94 -18.23
C GLY A 64 -18.87 -4.87 -16.70
N VAL A 65 -18.12 -5.80 -16.09
CA VAL A 65 -17.85 -5.77 -14.64
C VAL A 65 -16.57 -4.99 -14.34
N SER A 66 -16.68 -4.06 -13.39
CA SER A 66 -15.55 -3.34 -12.81
C SER A 66 -15.58 -3.45 -11.29
N HIS A 67 -14.40 -3.37 -10.69
CA HIS A 67 -14.23 -3.43 -9.24
C HIS A 67 -13.60 -2.14 -8.71
N ARG A 68 -13.90 -1.80 -7.46
CA ARG A 68 -13.24 -0.73 -6.72
C ARG A 68 -12.99 -1.20 -5.29
N VAL A 69 -11.81 -0.93 -4.77
CA VAL A 69 -11.47 -1.18 -3.37
C VAL A 69 -11.63 0.12 -2.60
N GLN A 70 -12.26 0.04 -1.42
CA GLN A 70 -12.45 1.17 -0.52
C GLN A 70 -12.07 0.75 0.89
N VAL A 71 -11.39 1.62 1.61
CA VAL A 71 -11.01 1.40 3.00
C VAL A 71 -11.54 2.55 3.84
N ASP A 72 -12.37 2.18 4.81
CA ASP A 72 -12.82 3.00 5.92
C ASP A 72 -11.76 2.89 7.02
N ALA A 73 -10.88 3.89 7.10
CA ALA A 73 -9.68 3.83 7.92
C ALA A 73 -9.95 4.14 9.40
N ASP A 74 -10.97 4.96 9.68
CA ASP A 74 -11.37 5.33 11.03
C ASP A 74 -12.58 4.54 11.57
N ALA A 75 -13.13 3.65 10.74
CA ALA A 75 -14.24 2.75 11.03
C ALA A 75 -15.55 3.46 11.39
N ASP A 76 -15.80 4.63 10.79
CA ASP A 76 -17.02 5.42 11.02
C ASP A 76 -18.21 5.00 10.13
N GLY A 77 -17.97 4.09 9.17
CA GLY A 77 -18.95 3.58 8.19
C GLY A 77 -19.09 4.43 6.93
N SER A 78 -18.37 5.54 6.84
CA SER A 78 -18.13 6.33 5.63
C SER A 78 -16.89 5.82 4.90
N PHE A 79 -16.78 6.13 3.62
CA PHE A 79 -15.59 5.83 2.79
C PHE A 79 -15.10 7.07 2.03
N GLU A 80 -15.51 8.26 2.49
CA GLU A 80 -15.22 9.55 1.87
C GLU A 80 -14.47 10.52 2.82
N GLY A 81 -13.95 9.99 3.93
CA GLY A 81 -13.14 10.69 4.91
C GLY A 81 -11.75 11.07 4.38
N VAL A 82 -11.07 11.97 5.10
CA VAL A 82 -9.71 12.42 4.73
C VAL A 82 -8.65 11.34 4.95
N ASP A 83 -8.93 10.40 5.84
CA ASP A 83 -8.06 9.27 6.16
C ASP A 83 -8.48 8.00 5.39
N ASP A 84 -9.60 8.04 4.66
CA ASP A 84 -10.08 6.95 3.81
C ASP A 84 -9.38 6.94 2.45
N PHE A 85 -9.43 5.80 1.78
CA PHE A 85 -9.01 5.74 0.39
C PHE A 85 -9.91 4.85 -0.46
N ALA A 86 -9.92 5.15 -1.75
CA ALA A 86 -10.52 4.31 -2.76
C ALA A 86 -9.62 4.25 -4.00
N THR A 87 -9.55 3.08 -4.63
CA THR A 87 -8.97 2.96 -5.97
C THR A 87 -9.88 3.65 -6.99
N GLN A 88 -9.38 3.87 -8.20
CA GLN A 88 -10.23 4.06 -9.38
C GLN A 88 -11.09 2.80 -9.62
N TRP A 89 -12.04 2.94 -10.54
CA TRP A 89 -12.76 1.77 -11.07
C TRP A 89 -11.82 0.96 -11.96
N LEU A 90 -11.55 -0.27 -11.53
CA LEU A 90 -10.66 -1.21 -12.20
C LEU A 90 -11.48 -2.09 -13.13
N ASN A 91 -11.24 -1.97 -14.43
CA ASN A 91 -11.84 -2.77 -15.49
C ASN A 91 -11.06 -4.07 -15.70
N ALA A 92 -11.71 -5.11 -16.20
CA ALA A 92 -11.06 -6.38 -16.52
C ALA A 92 -10.03 -6.23 -17.66
N THR A 93 -10.39 -5.44 -18.67
CA THR A 93 -9.54 -5.15 -19.83
C THR A 93 -9.78 -3.71 -20.27
N CYS A 94 -8.83 -3.15 -21.01
CA CYS A 94 -8.97 -1.87 -21.68
C CYS A 94 -8.73 -2.10 -23.16
N GLU A 95 -9.61 -1.53 -24.00
CA GLU A 95 -9.42 -1.57 -25.44
C GLU A 95 -8.13 -0.84 -25.83
N GLN A 96 -7.41 -1.40 -26.80
CA GLN A 96 -6.16 -0.87 -27.30
C GLN A 96 -6.25 -0.61 -28.79
N ASP A 97 -5.51 0.40 -29.26
CA ASP A 97 -5.32 0.66 -30.68
C ASP A 97 -4.37 -0.36 -31.34
N ALA A 98 -4.17 -0.23 -32.65
CA ALA A 98 -3.28 -1.10 -33.41
C ALA A 98 -1.79 -1.01 -32.99
N ASN A 99 -1.43 0.01 -32.19
CA ASN A 99 -0.09 0.22 -31.65
C ASN A 99 0.04 -0.29 -30.20
N GLY A 100 -1.01 -0.88 -29.62
CA GLY A 100 -1.04 -1.37 -28.23
C GLY A 100 -1.24 -0.27 -27.19
N SER A 101 -1.58 0.95 -27.59
CA SER A 101 -1.91 2.06 -26.68
C SER A 101 -3.39 1.97 -26.29
N LYS A 102 -3.74 2.34 -25.05
CA LYS A 102 -5.15 2.34 -24.62
C LYS A 102 -5.96 3.35 -25.44
N LEU A 103 -7.18 2.97 -25.83
CA LEU A 103 -8.12 3.89 -26.47
C LEU A 103 -8.72 4.88 -25.47
N ASP A 104 -8.88 4.46 -24.22
CA ASP A 104 -9.32 5.27 -23.09
C ASP A 104 -8.22 5.35 -22.02
N GLU A 105 -7.70 6.55 -21.79
CA GLU A 105 -6.69 6.81 -20.76
C GLU A 105 -7.26 6.63 -19.34
N GLY A 106 -8.57 6.84 -19.14
CA GLY A 106 -9.27 6.63 -17.88
C GLY A 106 -9.55 5.15 -17.59
N CYS A 107 -9.36 4.26 -18.58
CA CYS A 107 -9.49 2.84 -18.35
C CYS A 107 -8.26 2.30 -17.62
N VAL A 108 -8.48 1.90 -16.37
CA VAL A 108 -7.45 1.31 -15.49
C VAL A 108 -7.82 -0.14 -15.20
N VAL A 109 -6.84 -1.04 -15.23
CA VAL A 109 -7.00 -2.48 -14.89
C VAL A 109 -6.35 -2.80 -13.54
N THR A 110 -5.37 -1.99 -13.15
CA THR A 110 -4.52 -2.22 -11.99
C THR A 110 -4.22 -0.92 -11.27
N GLU A 111 -4.08 -0.97 -9.95
CA GLU A 111 -3.68 0.20 -9.15
C GLU A 111 -2.82 -0.22 -7.97
N LEU A 112 -1.77 0.58 -7.72
CA LEU A 112 -0.89 0.45 -6.56
C LEU A 112 -1.26 1.56 -5.58
N VAL A 113 -1.43 1.19 -4.31
CA VAL A 113 -1.79 2.08 -3.21
C VAL A 113 -0.83 1.92 -2.05
#